data_AF-A0A9D8VF55-F1
#
_entry.id   AF-A0A9D8VF55-F1
#
_cell.length_a   1.000
_cell.length_b   1.000
_cell.length_c   1.000
_cell.angle_alpha   90.00
_cell.angle_beta   90.00
_cell.angle_gamma   90.00
#
_symmetry.space_group_name_H-M   'P 1'
#
loop_
_entity.id
_entity.type
_entity.pdbx_description
1 polymer ?
#
loop_
_entity_poly.entity_id
_entity_poly.type
_entity_poly.pdbx_seq_one_letter_code
_entity_poly.pdbx_strand_id
1 'polypeptide(L)'
;MGRRKRPLYAVVAADSRSPRDGRYIEDLGRYDPLREPAQVELKDDRVMYWLQQGAQPSDTVRSILSREGLMLALHMHRKGAEQEAIDTAVAEHKERAMAKASAATKTTAKDRKEAMLAAEADVAKKQAAELAKIRAEAEAKAREAAEAAQREAAEQRAKAAEEAKKEQEAANVATAAADAPAPATDAVEQAPAIDEPAPEAAEAAAEAKEAVAEAEAAAEEAPAEAEAAEEAEAEKTEG
;
A
#
# COMPACT_ATOMS: atom_id res chain seq x y z
N MET A 1 18.70 -26.03 -31.27
CA MET A 1 18.66 -24.66 -30.70
C MET A 1 18.41 -24.73 -29.20
N GLY A 2 18.89 -23.74 -28.44
CA GLY A 2 18.78 -23.68 -26.96
C GLY A 2 19.81 -24.57 -26.24
N ARG A 3 20.19 -24.17 -25.01
CA ARG A 3 20.98 -24.99 -24.08
C ARG A 3 20.06 -25.52 -22.98
N ARG A 4 20.51 -26.54 -22.22
CA ARG A 4 19.76 -27.03 -21.05
C ARG A 4 19.43 -25.85 -20.11
N LYS A 5 18.16 -25.75 -19.68
CA LYS A 5 17.61 -24.63 -18.87
C LYS A 5 17.67 -23.24 -19.52
N ARG A 6 18.03 -23.12 -20.80
CA ARG A 6 18.05 -21.86 -21.56
C ARG A 6 17.49 -22.09 -22.96
N PRO A 7 16.16 -22.22 -23.09
CA PRO A 7 15.53 -22.42 -24.40
C PRO A 7 15.70 -21.16 -25.26
N LEU A 8 15.96 -21.38 -26.55
CA LEU A 8 15.92 -20.36 -27.58
C LEU A 8 15.19 -20.97 -28.77
N TYR A 9 14.16 -20.30 -29.25
CA TYR A 9 13.31 -20.83 -30.31
C TYR A 9 13.52 -20.06 -31.61
N ALA A 10 13.60 -20.78 -32.72
CA ALA A 10 13.56 -20.18 -34.06
C ALA A 10 12.11 -20.07 -34.53
N VAL A 11 11.78 -18.97 -35.18
CA VAL A 11 10.52 -18.81 -35.91
C VAL A 11 10.84 -19.06 -37.37
N VAL A 12 10.38 -20.19 -37.91
CA VAL A 12 10.70 -20.63 -39.27
C VAL A 12 9.44 -20.96 -40.06
N ALA A 13 9.49 -20.76 -41.37
CA ALA A 13 8.51 -21.30 -42.30
C ALA A 13 8.95 -22.71 -42.73
N ALA A 14 8.14 -23.73 -42.48
CA ALA A 14 8.42 -25.12 -42.84
C ALA A 14 7.12 -25.84 -43.27
N ASP A 15 7.27 -26.94 -44.01
CA ASP A 15 6.14 -27.85 -44.29
C ASP A 15 5.73 -28.56 -42.99
N SER A 16 4.42 -28.71 -42.77
CA SER A 16 3.84 -29.40 -41.61
C SER A 16 4.33 -30.84 -41.40
N ARG A 17 4.79 -31.51 -42.46
CA ARG A 17 5.28 -32.90 -42.43
C ARG A 17 6.77 -32.99 -42.09
N SER A 18 7.49 -31.88 -42.14
CA SER A 18 8.91 -31.85 -41.77
C SER A 18 9.07 -32.06 -40.25
N PRO A 19 10.13 -32.76 -39.80
CA PRO A 19 10.40 -32.87 -38.37
C PRO A 19 10.71 -31.50 -37.76
N ARG A 20 10.44 -31.33 -36.45
CA ARG A 20 10.58 -30.06 -35.73
C ARG A 20 11.92 -29.35 -35.97
N ASP A 21 13.02 -30.09 -35.86
CA ASP A 21 14.39 -29.58 -36.00
C ASP A 21 14.98 -29.88 -37.38
N GLY A 22 14.13 -30.07 -38.40
CA GLY A 22 14.51 -30.46 -39.75
C GLY A 22 14.80 -29.30 -40.70
N ARG A 23 14.78 -29.60 -42.00
CA ARG A 23 14.92 -28.62 -43.06
C ARG A 23 13.70 -27.70 -43.10
N TYR A 24 13.93 -26.40 -42.90
CA TYR A 24 12.95 -25.34 -43.09
C TYR A 24 13.11 -24.68 -44.47
N ILE A 25 12.10 -23.91 -44.87
CA ILE A 25 12.08 -23.15 -46.13
C ILE A 25 12.78 -21.81 -45.92
N GLU A 26 12.37 -21.07 -44.88
CA GLU A 26 12.90 -19.73 -44.58
C GLU A 26 12.97 -19.47 -43.07
N ASP A 27 14.02 -18.76 -42.63
CA ASP A 27 14.18 -18.28 -41.26
C ASP A 27 13.55 -16.88 -41.11
N LEU A 28 12.48 -16.81 -40.33
CA LEU A 28 11.68 -15.60 -40.13
C LEU A 28 12.07 -14.83 -38.87
N GLY A 29 12.79 -15.45 -37.93
CA GLY A 29 13.10 -14.80 -36.67
C GLY A 29 13.46 -15.73 -35.51
N ARG A 30 13.55 -15.14 -34.32
CA ARG A 30 13.89 -15.82 -33.06
C ARG A 30 13.03 -15.33 -31.91
N TYR A 31 12.81 -16.20 -30.95
CA TYR A 31 12.05 -15.94 -29.74
C TYR A 31 12.82 -16.40 -28.49
N ASP A 32 13.05 -15.46 -27.58
CA ASP A 32 13.67 -15.70 -26.27
C ASP A 32 12.61 -15.48 -25.16
N PRO A 33 12.07 -16.56 -24.56
CA PRO A 33 11.07 -16.46 -23.51
C PRO A 33 11.66 -16.09 -22.13
N LEU A 34 12.98 -16.15 -21.96
CA LEU A 34 13.62 -15.94 -20.66
C LEU A 34 13.86 -14.47 -20.33
N ARG A 35 13.79 -13.58 -21.33
CA ARG A 35 13.86 -12.14 -21.11
C ARG A 35 12.50 -11.63 -20.61
N GLU A 36 12.53 -10.66 -19.70
CA GLU A 36 11.35 -9.96 -19.19
C GLU A 36 11.49 -8.48 -19.55
N PRO A 37 10.75 -7.96 -20.56
CA PRO A 37 9.75 -8.64 -21.41
C PRO A 37 10.38 -9.61 -22.43
N ALA A 38 9.62 -10.63 -22.84
CA ALA A 38 10.10 -11.66 -23.76
C ALA A 38 10.54 -11.06 -25.11
N GLN A 39 11.78 -11.30 -25.51
CA GLN A 39 12.36 -10.72 -26.71
C GLN A 39 11.96 -11.51 -27.95
N VAL A 40 11.52 -10.77 -28.96
CA VAL A 40 11.14 -11.32 -30.26
C VAL A 40 11.90 -10.54 -31.33
N GLU A 41 12.59 -11.27 -32.20
CA GLU A 41 13.24 -10.73 -33.38
C GLU A 41 12.53 -11.33 -34.59
N LEU A 42 11.75 -10.54 -35.31
CA LEU A 42 11.02 -10.99 -36.51
C LEU A 42 11.42 -10.15 -37.72
N LYS A 43 11.36 -10.80 -38.90
CA LYS A 43 11.44 -10.14 -40.20
C LYS A 43 10.02 -9.87 -40.70
N ASP A 44 9.44 -8.74 -40.29
CA ASP A 44 8.02 -8.41 -40.48
C ASP A 44 7.57 -8.55 -41.95
N ASP A 45 8.36 -8.05 -42.90
CA ASP A 45 8.06 -8.15 -44.34
C ASP A 45 7.90 -9.60 -44.83
N ARG A 46 8.81 -10.48 -44.38
CA ARG A 46 8.83 -11.89 -44.79
C ARG A 46 7.73 -12.67 -44.11
N VAL A 47 7.47 -12.39 -42.84
CA VAL A 47 6.33 -12.97 -42.12
C VAL A 47 5.02 -12.61 -42.82
N MET A 48 4.84 -11.33 -43.17
CA MET A 48 3.64 -10.86 -43.86
C MET A 48 3.48 -11.55 -45.23
N TYR A 49 4.56 -11.68 -46.00
CA TYR A 49 4.56 -12.44 -47.25
C TYR A 49 4.04 -13.87 -47.05
N TRP A 50 4.59 -14.63 -46.09
CA TRP A 50 4.16 -16.00 -45.84
C TRP A 50 2.70 -16.10 -45.37
N LEU A 51 2.25 -15.16 -44.54
CA LEU A 51 0.85 -15.09 -44.10
C LEU A 51 -0.11 -14.81 -45.27
N GLN A 52 0.29 -13.97 -46.22
CA GLN A 52 -0.48 -13.72 -47.45
C GLN A 52 -0.51 -14.95 -48.37
N GLN A 53 0.58 -15.71 -48.44
CA GLN A 53 0.63 -17.01 -49.16
C GLN A 53 -0.14 -18.14 -48.46
N GLY A 54 -0.79 -17.88 -47.33
CA GLY A 54 -1.65 -18.84 -46.63
C GLY A 54 -0.95 -19.67 -45.56
N ALA A 55 0.26 -19.30 -45.13
CA ALA A 55 0.93 -19.96 -44.02
C ALA A 55 0.05 -19.95 -42.75
N GLN A 56 -0.04 -21.09 -42.08
CA GLN A 56 -0.80 -21.26 -40.84
C GLN A 56 0.15 -21.16 -39.65
N PRO A 57 0.07 -20.10 -38.82
CA PRO A 57 0.89 -20.00 -37.63
C PRO A 57 0.40 -20.97 -36.54
N SER A 58 1.35 -21.58 -35.83
CA SER A 58 1.07 -22.36 -34.61
C SER A 58 0.58 -21.44 -33.48
N ASP A 59 0.03 -22.01 -32.41
CA ASP A 59 -0.63 -21.23 -31.35
C ASP A 59 0.31 -20.21 -30.67
N THR A 60 1.51 -20.65 -30.26
CA THR A 60 2.51 -19.75 -29.66
C THR A 60 2.98 -18.69 -30.66
N VAL A 61 3.21 -19.06 -31.92
CA VAL A 61 3.61 -18.10 -32.96
C VAL A 61 2.49 -17.10 -33.21
N ARG A 62 1.23 -17.53 -33.25
CA ARG A 62 0.06 -16.66 -33.38
C ARG A 62 -0.02 -15.65 -32.24
N SER A 63 0.24 -16.08 -31.00
CA SER A 63 0.29 -15.18 -29.84
C SER A 63 1.38 -14.11 -30.00
N ILE A 64 2.58 -14.52 -30.43
CA ILE A 64 3.71 -13.62 -30.72
C ILE A 64 3.33 -12.62 -31.83
N LEU A 65 2.82 -13.10 -32.96
CA LEU A 65 2.39 -12.27 -34.11
C LEU A 65 1.24 -11.33 -33.74
N SER A 66 0.35 -11.76 -32.86
CA SER A 66 -0.72 -10.90 -32.35
C SER A 66 -0.15 -9.79 -31.47
N ARG A 67 0.84 -10.08 -30.63
CA ARG A 67 1.48 -9.09 -29.76
C ARG A 67 2.24 -8.04 -30.56
N GLU A 68 2.94 -8.47 -31.61
CA GLU A 68 3.64 -7.59 -32.55
C GLU A 68 2.69 -6.83 -33.49
N GLY A 69 1.41 -7.20 -33.57
CA GLY A 69 0.41 -6.52 -34.41
C GLY A 69 0.35 -7.03 -35.86
N LEU A 70 1.17 -8.00 -36.26
CA LEU A 70 1.19 -8.55 -37.63
C LEU A 70 -0.13 -9.25 -38.01
N MET A 71 -0.83 -9.85 -37.03
CA MET A 71 -2.17 -10.41 -37.28
C MET A 71 -3.21 -9.32 -37.56
N LEU A 72 -3.08 -8.15 -36.92
CA LEU A 72 -3.91 -6.98 -37.20
C LEU A 72 -3.61 -6.43 -38.59
N ALA A 73 -2.32 -6.34 -38.94
CA ALA A 73 -1.85 -5.93 -40.25
C ALA A 73 -2.46 -6.81 -41.37
N LEU A 74 -2.41 -8.14 -41.21
CA LEU A 74 -2.99 -9.08 -42.17
C LEU A 74 -4.51 -8.89 -42.33
N HIS A 75 -5.22 -8.66 -41.23
CA HIS A 75 -6.67 -8.42 -41.26
C HIS A 75 -7.03 -7.12 -41.97
N MET A 76 -6.30 -6.04 -41.68
CA MET A 76 -6.49 -4.74 -42.34
C MET A 76 -6.12 -4.79 -43.81
N HIS A 77 -5.01 -5.47 -44.15
CA HIS A 77 -4.59 -5.69 -45.53
C HIS A 77 -5.64 -6.46 -46.34
N ARG A 78 -6.22 -7.54 -45.77
CA ARG A 78 -7.32 -8.30 -46.40
C ARG A 78 -8.59 -7.48 -46.59
N LYS A 79 -8.78 -6.44 -45.78
CA LYS A 79 -9.90 -5.48 -45.91
C LYS A 79 -9.62 -4.36 -46.91
N GLY A 80 -8.45 -4.33 -47.54
CA GLY A 80 -8.06 -3.29 -48.49
C GLY A 80 -7.70 -1.95 -47.84
N ALA A 81 -7.23 -1.97 -46.59
CA ALA A 81 -6.69 -0.77 -45.95
C ALA A 81 -5.38 -0.32 -46.63
N GLU A 82 -5.13 0.98 -46.59
CA GLU A 82 -3.90 1.61 -47.07
C GLU A 82 -2.72 1.31 -46.12
N GLN A 83 -1.50 1.32 -46.64
CA GLN A 83 -0.32 0.81 -45.93
C GLN A 83 0.06 1.68 -44.71
N GLU A 84 0.00 3.00 -44.82
CA GLU A 84 0.31 3.90 -43.71
C GLU A 84 -0.71 3.73 -42.56
N ALA A 85 -1.98 3.51 -42.88
CA ALA A 85 -3.01 3.19 -41.89
C ALA A 85 -2.74 1.86 -41.16
N ILE A 86 -2.17 0.87 -41.86
CA ILE A 86 -1.78 -0.40 -41.24
C ILE A 86 -0.60 -0.19 -40.29
N ASP A 87 0.43 0.51 -40.73
CA ASP A 87 1.66 0.69 -39.97
C ASP A 87 1.41 1.48 -38.66
N THR A 88 0.58 2.52 -38.74
CA THR A 88 0.13 3.28 -37.56
C THR A 88 -0.66 2.41 -36.58
N ALA A 89 -1.63 1.64 -37.07
CA ALA A 89 -2.42 0.75 -36.22
C ALA A 89 -1.58 -0.35 -35.57
N VAL A 90 -0.58 -0.89 -36.28
CA VAL A 90 0.36 -1.90 -35.76
C VAL A 90 1.23 -1.30 -34.67
N ALA A 91 1.77 -0.09 -34.88
CA ALA A 91 2.57 0.61 -33.89
C ALA A 91 1.78 0.88 -32.59
N GLU A 92 0.56 1.42 -32.71
CA GLU A 92 -0.33 1.64 -31.56
C GLU A 92 -0.67 0.33 -30.83
N HIS A 93 -0.96 -0.73 -31.59
CA HIS A 93 -1.24 -2.04 -31.02
C HIS A 93 -0.03 -2.60 -30.27
N LYS A 94 1.17 -2.48 -30.86
CA LYS A 94 2.42 -2.97 -30.28
C LYS A 94 2.76 -2.23 -28.99
N GLU A 95 2.63 -0.91 -28.96
CA GLU A 95 2.82 -0.11 -27.74
C GLU A 95 1.83 -0.52 -26.64
N ARG A 96 0.53 -0.64 -26.98
CA ARG A 96 -0.48 -1.11 -26.04
C ARG A 96 -0.19 -2.53 -25.54
N ALA A 97 0.30 -3.40 -26.40
CA ALA A 97 0.64 -4.77 -26.06
C ALA A 97 1.90 -4.84 -25.19
N MET A 98 2.92 -3.99 -25.45
CA MET A 98 4.11 -3.87 -24.61
C MET A 98 3.78 -3.32 -23.23
N ALA A 99 2.93 -2.29 -23.15
CA ALA A 99 2.45 -1.74 -21.88
C ALA A 99 1.68 -2.79 -21.04
N LYS A 100 0.86 -3.63 -21.69
CA LYS A 100 0.20 -4.75 -21.01
C LYS A 100 1.18 -5.83 -20.58
N ALA A 101 2.18 -6.14 -21.41
CA ALA A 101 3.18 -7.14 -21.10
C ALA A 101 4.04 -6.71 -19.92
N SER A 102 4.48 -5.44 -19.86
CA SER A 102 5.22 -4.90 -18.72
C SER A 102 4.37 -4.86 -17.45
N ALA A 103 3.08 -4.50 -17.54
CA ALA A 103 2.15 -4.55 -16.41
C ALA A 103 1.87 -5.99 -15.92
N ALA A 104 1.87 -6.99 -16.80
CA ALA A 104 1.60 -8.39 -16.46
C ALA A 104 2.81 -9.13 -15.86
N THR A 105 4.03 -8.59 -15.98
CA THR A 105 5.27 -9.38 -15.79
C THR A 105 5.65 -9.66 -14.32
N LYS A 106 5.09 -8.99 -13.31
CA LYS A 106 5.19 -9.47 -11.90
C LYS A 106 4.23 -8.70 -11.01
N THR A 107 3.04 -9.26 -10.81
CA THR A 107 2.32 -9.04 -9.55
C THR A 107 2.09 -10.41 -8.96
N THR A 108 3.04 -10.84 -8.13
CA THR A 108 2.80 -11.96 -7.23
C THR A 108 1.61 -11.61 -6.33
N ALA A 109 0.95 -12.61 -5.73
CA ALA A 109 -0.12 -12.34 -4.77
C ALA A 109 0.34 -11.42 -3.62
N LYS A 110 1.65 -11.42 -3.32
CA LYS A 110 2.30 -10.52 -2.36
C LYS A 110 2.33 -9.08 -2.86
N ASP A 111 2.76 -8.83 -4.10
CA ASP A 111 2.84 -7.47 -4.66
C ASP A 111 1.44 -6.84 -4.83
N ARG A 112 0.42 -7.66 -5.13
CA ARG A 112 -0.99 -7.18 -5.16
C ARG A 112 -1.49 -6.81 -3.77
N LYS A 113 -1.12 -7.59 -2.75
CA LYS A 113 -1.51 -7.32 -1.36
C LYS A 113 -0.82 -6.07 -0.81
N GLU A 114 0.45 -5.87 -1.11
CA GLU A 114 1.19 -4.64 -0.76
C GLU A 114 0.63 -3.41 -1.49
N ALA A 115 0.31 -3.51 -2.79
CA ALA A 115 -0.33 -2.43 -3.53
C ALA A 115 -1.74 -2.09 -2.99
N MET A 116 -2.51 -3.09 -2.56
CA MET A 116 -3.84 -2.89 -1.97
C MET A 116 -3.75 -2.24 -0.58
N LEU A 117 -2.83 -2.69 0.27
CA LEU A 117 -2.56 -2.06 1.58
C LEU A 117 -2.04 -0.63 1.45
N ALA A 118 -1.19 -0.35 0.45
CA ALA A 118 -0.72 1.00 0.17
C ALA A 118 -1.86 1.91 -0.31
N ALA A 119 -2.71 1.42 -1.22
CA ALA A 119 -3.89 2.16 -1.68
C ALA A 119 -4.90 2.40 -0.53
N GLU A 120 -5.08 1.43 0.37
CA GLU A 120 -5.94 1.56 1.55
C GLU A 120 -5.37 2.56 2.57
N ALA A 121 -4.06 2.59 2.77
CA ALA A 121 -3.39 3.58 3.62
C ALA A 121 -3.53 5.02 3.07
N ASP A 122 -3.45 5.21 1.74
CA ASP A 122 -3.67 6.51 1.10
C ASP A 122 -5.13 6.98 1.23
N VAL A 123 -6.09 6.06 1.12
CA VAL A 123 -7.51 6.35 1.38
C VAL A 123 -7.74 6.71 2.85
N ALA A 124 -7.17 5.94 3.77
CA ALA A 124 -7.26 6.21 5.21
C ALA A 124 -6.65 7.56 5.58
N LYS A 125 -5.51 7.94 4.98
CA LYS A 125 -4.86 9.24 5.20
C LYS A 125 -5.71 10.40 4.70
N LYS A 126 -6.39 10.25 3.55
CA LYS A 126 -7.33 11.24 3.01
C LYS A 126 -8.56 11.37 3.90
N GLN A 127 -9.14 10.26 4.35
CA GLN A 127 -10.29 10.25 5.27
C GLN A 127 -9.93 10.86 6.63
N ALA A 128 -8.74 10.59 7.17
CA ALA A 128 -8.27 11.18 8.42
C ALA A 128 -8.06 12.71 8.29
N ALA A 129 -7.52 13.17 7.16
CA ALA A 129 -7.36 14.60 6.91
C ALA A 129 -8.71 15.32 6.74
N GLU A 130 -9.69 14.67 6.12
CA GLU A 130 -11.05 15.19 6.00
C GLU A 130 -11.77 15.24 7.36
N LEU A 131 -11.70 14.17 8.15
CA LEU A 131 -12.26 14.13 9.51
C LEU A 131 -11.60 15.15 10.44
N ALA A 132 -10.29 15.38 10.30
CA ALA A 132 -9.57 16.42 11.05
C ALA A 132 -10.06 17.83 10.69
N LYS A 133 -10.34 18.11 9.41
CA LYS A 133 -10.93 19.39 8.99
C LYS A 133 -12.33 19.56 9.56
N ILE A 134 -13.16 18.52 9.48
CA ILE A 134 -14.53 18.53 10.04
C ILE A 134 -14.50 18.77 11.56
N ARG A 135 -13.59 18.11 12.28
CA ARG A 135 -13.45 18.28 13.73
C ARG A 135 -12.92 19.67 14.10
N ALA A 136 -11.96 20.21 13.36
CA ALA A 136 -11.45 21.56 13.59
C ALA A 136 -12.52 22.62 13.34
N GLU A 137 -13.34 22.44 12.30
CA GLU A 137 -14.46 23.33 12.01
C GLU A 137 -15.57 23.21 13.08
N ALA A 138 -15.85 22.00 13.57
CA ALA A 138 -16.80 21.78 14.67
C ALA A 138 -16.30 22.39 15.99
N GLU A 139 -15.00 22.30 16.29
CA GLU A 139 -14.41 22.90 17.48
C GLU A 139 -14.38 24.43 17.40
N ALA A 140 -14.11 25.00 16.22
CA ALA A 140 -14.19 26.44 15.99
C ALA A 140 -15.64 26.95 16.17
N LYS A 141 -16.62 26.26 15.59
CA LYS A 141 -18.05 26.57 15.80
C LYS A 141 -18.49 26.40 17.26
N ALA A 142 -17.96 25.41 17.97
CA ALA A 142 -18.24 25.23 19.39
C ALA A 142 -17.62 26.33 20.27
N ARG A 143 -16.42 26.81 19.94
CA ARG A 143 -15.78 27.95 20.63
C ARG A 143 -16.52 29.25 20.35
N GLU A 144 -16.93 29.49 19.11
CA GLU A 144 -17.75 30.65 18.73
C GLU A 144 -19.12 30.62 19.43
N ALA A 145 -19.78 29.46 19.50
CA ALA A 145 -21.03 29.29 20.22
C ALA A 145 -20.87 29.46 21.74
N ALA A 146 -19.77 28.98 22.33
CA ALA A 146 -19.47 29.18 23.75
C ALA A 146 -19.17 30.64 24.08
N GLU A 147 -18.46 31.35 23.20
CA GLU A 147 -18.19 32.78 23.35
C GLU A 147 -19.48 33.61 23.17
N ALA A 148 -20.33 33.27 22.20
CA ALA A 148 -21.65 33.88 22.04
C ALA A 148 -22.54 33.66 23.27
N ALA A 149 -22.56 32.45 23.84
CA ALA A 149 -23.31 32.13 25.05
C ALA A 149 -22.77 32.88 26.30
N GLN A 150 -21.45 33.06 26.41
CA GLN A 150 -20.85 33.85 27.49
C GLN A 150 -21.17 35.35 27.35
N ARG A 151 -21.18 35.88 26.13
CA ARG A 151 -21.58 37.27 25.86
C ARG A 151 -23.06 37.50 26.18
N GLU A 152 -23.93 36.57 25.79
CA GLU A 152 -25.36 36.62 26.10
C GLU A 152 -25.62 36.50 27.62
N ALA A 153 -24.93 35.58 28.31
CA ALA A 153 -25.01 35.46 29.76
C ALA A 153 -24.47 36.69 30.51
N ALA A 154 -23.42 37.33 29.99
CA ALA A 154 -22.88 38.58 30.55
C ALA A 154 -23.86 39.75 30.34
N GLU A 155 -24.52 39.83 29.19
CA GLU A 155 -25.55 40.84 28.92
C GLU A 155 -26.78 40.65 29.80
N GLN A 156 -27.24 39.41 30.00
CA GLN A 156 -28.34 39.12 30.93
C GLN A 156 -27.97 39.44 32.38
N ARG A 157 -26.73 39.17 32.81
CA ARG A 157 -26.23 39.56 34.15
C ARG A 157 -26.13 41.07 34.32
N ALA A 158 -25.72 41.80 33.28
CA ALA A 158 -25.67 43.26 33.32
C ALA A 158 -27.08 43.89 33.41
N LYS A 159 -28.05 43.36 32.66
CA LYS A 159 -29.46 43.77 32.75
C LYS A 159 -30.06 43.46 34.12
N ALA A 160 -29.79 42.27 34.68
CA ALA A 160 -30.23 41.92 36.04
C ALA A 160 -29.58 42.77 37.14
N ALA A 161 -28.32 43.19 36.96
CA ALA A 161 -27.64 44.10 37.88
C ALA A 161 -28.17 45.55 37.80
N GLU A 162 -28.64 45.99 36.63
CA GLU A 162 -29.33 47.28 36.47
C GLU A 162 -30.73 47.24 37.12
N GLU A 163 -31.44 46.13 36.98
CA GLU A 163 -32.75 45.91 37.61
C GLU A 163 -32.65 45.84 39.15
N ALA A 164 -31.63 45.17 39.69
CA ALA A 164 -31.33 45.16 41.12
C ALA A 164 -30.90 46.55 41.66
N LYS A 165 -30.28 47.39 40.83
CA LYS A 165 -29.97 48.78 41.19
C LYS A 165 -31.21 49.68 41.25
N LYS A 166 -32.21 49.44 40.38
CA LYS A 166 -33.52 50.10 40.45
C LYS A 166 -34.34 49.66 41.68
N GLU A 167 -34.12 48.43 42.17
CA GLU A 167 -34.80 47.93 43.38
C GLU A 167 -34.12 48.42 44.68
N GLN A 168 -32.80 48.64 44.69
CA GLN A 168 -32.09 49.25 45.83
C GLN A 168 -32.28 50.77 45.96
N GLU A 169 -32.66 51.49 44.90
CA GLU A 169 -33.02 52.91 44.98
C GLU A 169 -34.41 53.13 45.62
N ALA A 170 -35.26 52.08 45.69
CA ALA A 170 -36.54 52.12 46.40
C ALA A 170 -36.45 51.81 47.92
N ALA A 171 -35.31 51.32 48.41
CA ALA A 171 -35.15 50.84 49.79
C ALA A 171 -34.40 51.80 50.74
N ASN A 172 -33.95 52.97 50.29
CA ASN A 172 -33.24 53.94 51.14
C ASN A 172 -34.11 55.16 51.52
N VAL A 173 -35.24 54.91 52.19
CA VAL A 173 -35.95 55.87 53.06
C VAL A 173 -36.40 55.15 54.33
N ALA A 174 -35.46 54.81 55.20
CA ALA A 174 -35.58 54.44 56.63
C ALA A 174 -34.28 53.71 56.98
N THR A 175 -33.42 54.08 57.93
CA THR A 175 -33.69 54.56 59.29
C THR A 175 -32.32 54.95 59.87
N ALA A 176 -32.22 56.04 60.63
CA ALA A 176 -31.03 56.40 61.38
C ALA A 176 -31.35 56.61 62.87
N ALA A 177 -30.39 56.18 63.70
CA ALA A 177 -30.07 56.63 65.06
C ALA A 177 -30.57 55.80 66.27
N ALA A 178 -29.58 55.19 66.94
CA ALA A 178 -29.31 55.12 68.40
C ALA A 178 -28.67 53.75 68.73
N ASP A 179 -27.69 53.55 69.61
CA ASP A 179 -26.70 54.33 70.37
C ASP A 179 -25.77 53.27 71.00
N ALA A 180 -24.49 53.55 71.23
CA ALA A 180 -23.47 52.63 71.81
C ALA A 180 -23.52 52.67 73.37
N PRO A 181 -22.66 52.01 74.21
CA PRO A 181 -21.43 51.24 73.94
C PRO A 181 -21.07 50.00 74.87
N ALA A 182 -20.12 49.16 74.39
CA ALA A 182 -18.94 48.50 75.07
C ALA A 182 -19.08 47.61 76.36
N PRO A 183 -18.05 46.80 76.78
CA PRO A 183 -17.04 45.98 76.05
C PRO A 183 -16.70 44.57 76.68
N ALA A 184 -15.83 43.80 75.99
CA ALA A 184 -14.67 43.01 76.51
C ALA A 184 -14.63 41.45 76.48
N THR A 185 -13.39 40.96 76.22
CA THR A 185 -12.70 39.65 76.47
C THR A 185 -12.81 38.52 75.41
N ASP A 186 -11.73 38.16 74.67
CA ASP A 186 -10.57 37.24 74.97
C ASP A 186 -11.01 35.76 75.12
N ALA A 187 -10.38 34.68 74.64
CA ALA A 187 -9.34 34.30 73.66
C ALA A 187 -9.20 32.75 73.72
N VAL A 188 -8.49 32.13 72.74
CA VAL A 188 -7.82 30.78 72.79
C VAL A 188 -8.79 29.56 72.73
N GLU A 189 -8.62 28.48 71.96
CA GLU A 189 -7.55 27.47 72.05
C GLU A 189 -7.54 26.44 70.89
N GLN A 190 -6.33 25.90 70.68
CA GLN A 190 -5.79 24.90 69.74
C GLN A 190 -6.44 23.50 69.79
N ALA A 191 -6.63 22.81 68.63
CA ALA A 191 -5.79 21.74 68.03
C ALA A 191 -6.15 20.30 68.52
N PRO A 192 -5.50 19.21 68.06
CA PRO A 192 -5.43 18.60 66.72
C PRO A 192 -5.66 17.05 66.74
N ALA A 193 -5.30 16.38 65.62
CA ALA A 193 -4.80 14.98 65.50
C ALA A 193 -5.82 13.82 65.49
N ILE A 194 -5.64 12.63 64.87
CA ILE A 194 -4.71 11.91 63.94
C ILE A 194 -5.49 10.60 63.56
N ASP A 195 -5.03 9.85 62.55
CA ASP A 195 -4.98 8.35 62.48
C ASP A 195 -5.67 7.67 61.27
N GLU A 196 -4.87 7.37 60.24
CA GLU A 196 -4.89 6.11 59.47
C GLU A 196 -4.24 4.98 60.34
N PRO A 197 -4.30 3.65 60.06
CA PRO A 197 -4.59 2.95 58.79
C PRO A 197 -5.41 1.62 58.92
N ALA A 198 -5.49 0.87 57.80
CA ALA A 198 -6.15 -0.43 57.50
C ALA A 198 -5.79 -1.64 58.41
N PRO A 199 -6.45 -2.84 58.29
CA PRO A 199 -6.01 -3.86 57.29
C PRO A 199 -7.03 -4.94 56.79
N GLU A 200 -6.63 -5.61 55.68
CA GLU A 200 -6.73 -7.05 55.26
C GLU A 200 -8.08 -7.79 55.08
N ALA A 201 -8.40 -8.30 53.86
CA ALA A 201 -8.08 -9.63 53.25
C ALA A 201 -9.26 -10.63 53.44
N ALA A 202 -9.65 -11.57 52.56
CA ALA A 202 -9.11 -12.26 51.40
C ALA A 202 -10.31 -12.84 50.58
N GLU A 203 -10.18 -13.05 49.26
CA GLU A 203 -10.42 -14.31 48.51
C GLU A 203 -11.15 -13.89 47.21
N ALA A 204 -10.73 -14.12 45.96
CA ALA A 204 -10.03 -15.21 45.34
C ALA A 204 -9.22 -14.72 44.11
N ALA A 205 -7.93 -15.05 44.08
CA ALA A 205 -7.10 -15.12 42.88
C ALA A 205 -6.10 -16.27 43.09
N ALA A 206 -6.45 -17.46 42.60
CA ALA A 206 -5.63 -18.66 42.68
C ALA A 206 -5.93 -19.57 41.47
N GLU A 207 -5.11 -19.43 40.43
CA GLU A 207 -4.64 -20.45 39.46
C GLU A 207 -3.99 -19.68 38.29
N ALA A 208 -2.67 -19.43 38.35
CA ALA A 208 -1.60 -20.22 37.74
C ALA A 208 -1.50 -19.97 36.21
N LYS A 209 -0.48 -19.37 35.58
CA LYS A 209 0.96 -19.18 35.89
C LYS A 209 1.67 -20.43 36.41
N GLU A 210 1.65 -21.44 35.56
CA GLU A 210 2.68 -22.47 35.42
C GLU A 210 3.16 -22.42 33.96
N ALA A 211 4.46 -22.67 33.72
CA ALA A 211 5.19 -22.49 32.45
C ALA A 211 5.79 -21.09 32.21
N VAL A 212 6.62 -20.64 33.14
CA VAL A 212 7.81 -19.83 32.83
C VAL A 212 8.98 -20.82 32.68
N ALA A 213 9.91 -20.53 31.77
CA ALA A 213 11.27 -21.07 31.75
C ALA A 213 11.49 -22.52 31.24
N GLU A 214 11.64 -22.66 29.93
CA GLU A 214 12.66 -23.52 29.31
C GLU A 214 12.70 -23.23 27.80
N ALA A 215 13.75 -22.53 27.33
CA ALA A 215 14.28 -22.58 25.95
C ALA A 215 15.21 -21.38 25.61
N GLU A 216 15.87 -20.77 26.60
CA GLU A 216 17.03 -19.92 26.34
C GLU A 216 18.18 -20.40 27.25
N ALA A 217 19.34 -20.67 26.64
CA ALA A 217 20.63 -21.07 27.21
C ALA A 217 20.88 -22.57 27.48
N ALA A 218 21.42 -23.27 26.47
CA ALA A 218 22.54 -24.20 26.65
C ALA A 218 23.29 -24.46 25.32
N ALA A 219 24.52 -23.93 25.25
CA ALA A 219 25.78 -24.45 24.67
C ALA A 219 25.76 -25.07 23.25
N GLU A 220 26.48 -24.55 22.25
CA GLU A 220 27.96 -24.47 22.10
C GLU A 220 28.66 -25.85 22.09
N GLU A 221 28.93 -26.40 20.89
CA GLU A 221 30.22 -27.01 20.54
C GLU A 221 30.31 -27.35 19.03
N ALA A 222 31.38 -26.90 18.37
CA ALA A 222 31.87 -27.37 17.07
C ALA A 222 32.56 -28.76 17.22
N PRO A 223 32.98 -29.52 16.17
CA PRO A 223 34.05 -29.17 15.19
C PRO A 223 33.67 -29.56 13.72
N ALA A 224 34.23 -29.04 12.64
CA ALA A 224 35.61 -29.06 12.09
C ALA A 224 36.13 -30.43 11.59
N GLU A 225 36.46 -30.45 10.28
CA GLU A 225 37.49 -31.21 9.53
C GLU A 225 37.23 -32.56 8.81
N ALA A 226 38.03 -32.73 7.74
CA ALA A 226 38.22 -33.77 6.72
C ALA A 226 37.35 -33.59 5.44
N GLU A 227 37.83 -33.13 4.27
CA GLU A 227 39.14 -33.21 3.59
C GLU A 227 39.78 -34.61 3.59
N ALA A 228 39.51 -35.40 2.53
CA ALA A 228 40.48 -36.25 1.82
C ALA A 228 39.76 -37.21 0.83
N ALA A 229 39.92 -36.91 -0.46
CA ALA A 229 39.94 -37.81 -1.63
C ALA A 229 40.21 -36.89 -2.84
N GLU A 230 41.44 -36.43 -3.07
CA GLU A 230 42.60 -37.16 -3.60
C GLU A 230 42.34 -37.78 -5.00
N GLU A 231 43.04 -37.18 -5.99
CA GLU A 231 43.56 -37.74 -7.24
C GLU A 231 42.61 -38.28 -8.34
N ALA A 232 42.38 -37.44 -9.36
CA ALA A 232 42.59 -37.84 -10.76
C ALA A 232 42.75 -36.61 -11.67
N GLU A 233 43.80 -36.65 -12.50
CA GLU A 233 44.09 -35.78 -13.66
C GLU A 233 44.64 -34.37 -13.40
N ALA A 234 45.83 -34.32 -12.83
CA ALA A 234 46.92 -33.68 -13.55
C ALA A 234 47.38 -34.60 -14.70
N GLU A 235 46.82 -34.43 -15.90
CA GLU A 235 47.50 -34.81 -17.15
C GLU A 235 47.20 -33.75 -18.21
N LYS A 236 48.26 -33.17 -18.79
CA LYS A 236 48.32 -32.22 -19.92
C LYS A 236 48.19 -30.72 -19.61
N THR A 237 49.19 -30.19 -18.92
CA THR A 237 50.05 -29.21 -19.59
C THR A 237 51.03 -29.95 -20.52
N GLU A 238 51.33 -29.37 -21.69
CA GLU A 238 52.09 -29.89 -22.85
C GLU A 238 51.30 -30.70 -23.89
N GLY A 239 51.11 -30.07 -25.06
CA GLY A 239 50.47 -30.58 -26.26
C GLY A 239 50.06 -29.45 -27.19
#